data_AF-A0A358ATA6-F1
#
_entry.id   AF-A0A358ATA6-F1
#
_cell.length_a   1.000
_cell.length_b   1.000
_cell.length_c   1.000
_cell.angle_alpha   90.00
_cell.angle_beta   90.00
_cell.angle_gamma   90.00
#
_symmetry.space_group_name_H-M   'P 1'
#
loop_
_entity.id
_entity.type
_entity.pdbx_description
1 polymer ?
#
loop_
_entity_poly.entity_id
_entity_poly.type
_entity_poly.pdbx_seq_one_letter_code
_entity_poly.pdbx_strand_id
1 'polypeptide(L)'
;MDNDLKQEQGAGLQEDCPIARSELCYWLSRKNGCDKCYIRTLKSVEMKEESRDRWAATLALLPNDVDDVHEAGECQFCKDEPRQADGYAMLEMAHAEPYFEKGMFFGFGKKVRTPVGSLLSLQFSCCARCRKVMRMVDVIQILSVLLGVVVATVLLMIPGFSQKMADLFVLLPVFFLLLMIAAGYFIGKFASAEYVKRRSKIVKLDVSEIPVIKKMLSRGWFFFQVSNNGLPRVSFAKRKAYDRLLRSRPAEREAEQPEGDLPLDNMNI
;
A
#
# COMPACT_ATOMS: atom_id res chain seq x y z
N MET A 1 -15.43 -22.67 -24.44
CA MET A 1 -14.80 -21.75 -23.47
C MET A 1 -14.38 -20.41 -24.10
N ASP A 2 -14.68 -20.14 -25.37
CA ASP A 2 -14.45 -18.84 -26.03
C ASP A 2 -15.61 -17.84 -25.97
N ASN A 3 -16.78 -18.26 -25.44
CA ASN A 3 -17.98 -17.41 -25.46
C ASN A 3 -18.13 -16.49 -24.25
N ASP A 4 -17.47 -16.78 -23.13
CA ASP A 4 -17.55 -15.94 -21.92
C ASP A 4 -16.68 -14.68 -22.01
N LEU A 5 -15.64 -14.67 -22.87
CA LEU A 5 -14.79 -13.49 -23.08
C LEU A 5 -15.44 -12.40 -23.97
N LYS A 6 -16.46 -12.74 -24.76
CA LYS A 6 -17.17 -11.78 -25.62
C LYS A 6 -18.40 -11.16 -24.98
N GLN A 7 -19.02 -11.82 -23.99
CA GLN A 7 -20.26 -11.31 -23.38
C GLN A 7 -20.07 -10.26 -22.28
N GLU A 8 -18.89 -10.14 -21.66
CA GLU A 8 -18.62 -9.09 -20.66
C GLU A 8 -17.96 -7.83 -21.24
N GLN A 9 -17.62 -7.80 -22.53
CA GLN A 9 -16.98 -6.64 -23.19
C GLN A 9 -17.95 -5.52 -23.62
N GLY A 10 -19.25 -5.67 -23.38
CA GLY A 10 -20.29 -4.79 -23.94
C GLY A 10 -21.09 -3.94 -22.96
N ALA A 11 -20.83 -3.98 -21.65
CA ALA A 11 -21.62 -3.21 -20.69
C ALA A 11 -20.94 -1.88 -20.32
N GLY A 12 -21.01 -0.89 -21.23
CA GLY A 12 -20.88 0.53 -20.86
C GLY A 12 -19.56 1.23 -21.16
N LEU A 13 -18.76 0.77 -22.13
CA LEU A 13 -17.66 1.57 -22.67
C LEU A 13 -18.24 2.66 -23.60
N GLN A 14 -18.02 3.94 -23.26
CA GLN A 14 -18.32 5.04 -24.19
C GLN A 14 -17.24 5.06 -25.29
N GLU A 15 -17.64 4.89 -26.55
CA GLU A 15 -16.71 4.86 -27.69
C GLU A 15 -15.97 6.20 -27.88
N ASP A 16 -16.58 7.31 -27.47
CA ASP A 16 -16.00 8.66 -27.58
C ASP A 16 -14.96 9.00 -26.49
N CYS A 17 -14.60 8.04 -25.62
CA CYS A 17 -13.63 8.30 -24.56
C CYS A 17 -12.19 8.12 -25.09
N PRO A 18 -11.30 9.13 -24.99
CA PRO A 18 -9.92 9.07 -25.53
C PRO A 18 -9.02 8.04 -24.83
N ILE A 19 -9.46 7.52 -23.68
CA ILE A 19 -8.77 6.46 -22.94
C ILE A 19 -9.48 5.11 -23.02
N ALA A 20 -10.57 5.00 -23.81
CA ALA A 20 -11.28 3.75 -23.99
C ALA A 20 -10.30 2.65 -24.40
N ARG A 21 -10.47 1.44 -23.85
CA ARG A 21 -9.62 0.26 -24.14
C ARG A 21 -8.14 0.41 -23.72
N SER A 22 -7.76 1.45 -22.98
CA SER A 22 -6.43 1.54 -22.36
C SER A 22 -6.36 0.79 -21.03
N GLU A 23 -5.14 0.43 -20.60
CA GLU A 23 -4.89 -0.19 -19.27
C GLU A 23 -5.47 0.65 -18.12
N LEU A 24 -5.39 1.98 -18.22
CA LEU A 24 -5.99 2.90 -17.24
C LEU A 24 -7.51 2.74 -17.18
N CYS A 25 -8.16 2.65 -18.35
CA CYS A 25 -9.60 2.46 -18.42
C CYS A 25 -9.98 1.09 -17.86
N TYR A 26 -9.25 0.01 -18.15
CA TYR A 26 -9.53 -1.31 -17.57
C TYR A 26 -9.41 -1.31 -16.04
N TRP A 27 -8.37 -0.68 -15.51
CA TRP A 27 -8.16 -0.56 -14.06
C TRP A 27 -9.26 0.25 -13.38
N LEU A 28 -9.74 1.35 -14.01
CA LEU A 28 -10.80 2.21 -13.46
C LEU A 28 -12.22 1.65 -13.62
N SER A 29 -12.52 1.06 -14.78
CA SER A 29 -13.91 0.83 -15.23
C SER A 29 -14.55 -0.43 -14.65
N ARG A 30 -13.77 -1.47 -14.33
CA ARG A 30 -14.33 -2.78 -13.93
C ARG A 30 -15.22 -2.78 -12.69
N LYS A 31 -15.01 -1.86 -11.74
CA LYS A 31 -15.76 -1.87 -10.46
C LYS A 31 -16.82 -0.78 -10.33
N ASN A 32 -16.67 0.32 -11.05
CA ASN A 32 -17.44 1.54 -10.77
C ASN A 32 -18.19 2.10 -11.99
N GLY A 33 -17.98 1.53 -13.19
CA GLY A 33 -18.56 2.00 -14.45
C GLY A 33 -18.04 3.38 -14.90
N CYS A 34 -18.42 3.80 -16.10
CA CYS A 34 -18.01 5.10 -16.65
C CYS A 34 -18.56 6.31 -15.87
N ASP A 35 -19.67 6.13 -15.14
CA ASP A 35 -20.31 7.23 -14.41
C ASP A 35 -19.52 7.76 -13.23
N LYS A 36 -18.71 6.89 -12.61
CA LYS A 36 -17.86 7.22 -11.47
C LYS A 36 -16.38 7.35 -11.86
N CYS A 37 -16.09 7.37 -13.16
CA CYS A 37 -14.74 7.51 -13.69
C CYS A 37 -14.21 8.93 -13.47
N TYR A 38 -13.14 9.09 -12.69
CA TYR A 38 -12.50 10.39 -12.47
C TYR A 38 -12.03 11.04 -13.77
N ILE A 39 -11.57 10.25 -14.75
CA ILE A 39 -11.10 10.77 -16.06
C ILE A 39 -12.22 11.52 -16.80
N ARG A 40 -13.50 11.18 -16.56
CA ARG A 40 -14.64 11.92 -17.12
C ARG A 40 -14.72 13.36 -16.60
N THR A 41 -14.24 13.61 -15.38
CA THR A 41 -14.26 14.94 -14.75
C THR A 41 -13.17 15.88 -15.27
N LEU A 42 -12.18 15.35 -16.01
CA LEU A 42 -11.14 16.15 -16.63
C LEU A 42 -11.71 16.94 -17.82
N LYS A 43 -11.40 18.24 -17.85
CA LYS A 43 -12.02 19.20 -18.79
C LYS A 43 -11.50 19.07 -20.23
N SER A 44 -10.21 18.75 -20.40
CA SER A 44 -9.57 18.72 -21.72
C SER A 44 -9.26 17.29 -22.15
N VAL A 45 -9.22 17.06 -23.47
CA VAL A 45 -8.85 15.75 -24.04
C VAL A 45 -7.38 15.46 -23.77
N GLU A 46 -6.52 16.48 -23.84
CA GLU A 46 -5.08 16.35 -23.59
C GLU A 46 -4.81 15.87 -22.15
N MET A 47 -5.53 16.37 -21.15
CA MET A 47 -5.38 15.90 -19.76
C MET A 47 -5.78 14.43 -19.59
N LYS A 48 -6.74 13.95 -20.38
CA LYS A 48 -7.18 12.55 -20.35
C LYS A 48 -6.11 11.64 -20.97
N GLU A 49 -5.55 12.04 -22.11
CA GLU A 49 -4.45 11.34 -22.77
C GLU A 49 -3.18 11.35 -21.93
N GLU A 50 -2.81 12.50 -21.34
CA GLU A 50 -1.68 12.62 -20.42
C GLU A 50 -1.84 11.69 -19.21
N SER A 51 -3.06 11.55 -18.68
CA SER A 51 -3.34 10.61 -17.59
C SER A 51 -3.13 9.15 -18.01
N ARG A 52 -3.55 8.78 -19.23
CA ARG A 52 -3.32 7.45 -19.81
C ARG A 52 -1.83 7.18 -19.98
N ASP A 53 -1.09 8.13 -20.53
CA ASP A 53 0.32 7.96 -20.85
C ASP A 53 1.16 7.90 -19.56
N ARG A 54 0.81 8.72 -18.55
CA ARG A 54 1.38 8.61 -17.20
C ARG A 54 1.13 7.24 -16.58
N TRP A 55 -0.09 6.73 -16.67
CA TRP A 55 -0.41 5.40 -16.15
C TRP A 55 0.40 4.30 -16.86
N ALA A 56 0.52 4.38 -18.18
CA ALA A 56 1.33 3.44 -18.95
C ALA A 56 2.81 3.49 -18.53
N ALA A 57 3.36 4.69 -18.29
CA ALA A 57 4.71 4.85 -17.75
C ALA A 57 4.85 4.26 -16.34
N THR A 58 3.87 4.47 -15.46
CA THR A 58 3.83 3.86 -14.13
C THR A 58 3.84 2.33 -14.21
N LEU A 59 3.03 1.74 -15.08
CA LEU A 59 2.97 0.28 -15.26
C LEU A 59 4.28 -0.29 -15.78
N ALA A 60 4.99 0.42 -16.67
CA ALA A 60 6.29 -0.01 -17.20
C ALA A 60 7.37 -0.13 -16.10
N LEU A 61 7.21 0.60 -14.99
CA LEU A 61 8.13 0.55 -13.84
C LEU A 61 7.84 -0.63 -12.90
N LEU A 62 6.69 -1.30 -13.05
CA LEU A 62 6.29 -2.42 -12.20
C LEU A 62 6.96 -3.73 -12.66
N PRO A 63 7.33 -4.61 -11.71
CA PRO A 63 7.77 -5.96 -12.06
C PRO A 63 6.62 -6.75 -12.68
N ASN A 64 6.94 -7.65 -13.62
CA ASN A 64 5.94 -8.42 -14.36
C ASN A 64 5.08 -9.32 -13.45
N ASP A 65 5.66 -9.76 -12.32
CA ASP A 65 5.04 -10.61 -11.30
C ASP A 65 4.32 -9.82 -10.20
N VAL A 66 4.04 -8.53 -10.40
CA VAL A 66 3.42 -7.68 -9.37
C VAL A 66 2.04 -8.17 -8.93
N ASP A 67 1.27 -8.81 -9.82
CA ASP A 67 -0.09 -9.28 -9.53
C ASP A 67 -0.13 -10.64 -8.80
N ASP A 68 0.95 -11.43 -8.87
CA ASP A 68 1.02 -12.78 -8.29
C ASP A 68 0.77 -12.77 -6.78
N VAL A 69 1.16 -11.67 -6.11
CA VAL A 69 1.08 -11.48 -4.66
C VAL A 69 -0.35 -11.37 -4.14
N HIS A 70 -1.36 -11.23 -5.00
CA HIS A 70 -2.78 -11.28 -4.59
C HIS A 70 -3.64 -12.25 -5.42
N GLU A 71 -3.09 -12.83 -6.48
CA GLU A 71 -3.76 -13.85 -7.29
C GLU A 71 -3.61 -15.25 -6.71
N ALA A 72 -2.45 -15.57 -6.08
CA ALA A 72 -2.11 -16.92 -5.63
C ALA A 72 -3.07 -17.55 -4.57
N GLY A 73 -3.98 -16.78 -3.96
CA GLY A 73 -4.92 -17.29 -2.94
C GLY A 73 -4.28 -17.66 -1.59
N GLU A 74 -2.96 -17.60 -1.50
CA GLU A 74 -2.17 -17.89 -0.30
C GLU A 74 -1.63 -16.62 0.35
N CYS A 75 -1.37 -16.67 1.65
CA CYS A 75 -0.90 -15.53 2.43
C CYS A 75 0.59 -15.25 2.19
N GLN A 76 0.92 -14.08 1.64
CA GLN A 76 2.29 -13.66 1.31
C GLN A 76 3.18 -13.36 2.54
N PHE A 77 2.55 -13.15 3.70
CA PHE A 77 3.21 -12.73 4.93
C PHE A 77 3.65 -13.87 5.86
N CYS A 78 3.33 -15.14 5.53
CA CYS A 78 3.81 -16.27 6.33
C CYS A 78 5.32 -16.48 6.07
N LYS A 79 6.10 -16.73 7.12
CA LYS A 79 7.50 -17.19 6.97
C LYS A 79 7.59 -18.71 6.83
N ASP A 80 6.69 -19.41 7.51
CA ASP A 80 6.50 -20.86 7.39
C ASP A 80 5.59 -21.17 6.18
N GLU A 81 4.99 -22.37 6.18
CA GLU A 81 4.01 -22.78 5.16
C GLU A 81 2.89 -21.73 4.96
N PRO A 82 2.66 -21.29 3.70
CA PRO A 82 1.60 -20.35 3.38
C PRO A 82 0.23 -20.89 3.79
N ARG A 83 -0.57 -20.01 4.40
CA ARG A 83 -1.97 -20.31 4.74
C ARG A 83 -2.90 -19.71 3.71
N GLN A 84 -4.11 -20.26 3.58
CA GLN A 84 -5.14 -19.68 2.74
C GLN A 84 -5.43 -18.22 3.14
N ALA A 85 -5.58 -17.36 2.13
CA ALA A 85 -5.89 -15.96 2.31
C ALA A 85 -7.34 -15.76 2.78
N ASP A 86 -7.52 -14.81 3.70
CA ASP A 86 -8.83 -14.40 4.25
C ASP A 86 -9.12 -12.91 3.91
N GLY A 87 -8.45 -12.41 2.87
CA GLY A 87 -8.55 -11.05 2.35
C GLY A 87 -7.18 -10.44 2.07
N TYR A 88 -7.10 -9.11 2.09
CA TYR A 88 -6.00 -8.38 1.47
C TYR A 88 -5.39 -7.35 2.41
N ALA A 89 -4.06 -7.25 2.37
CA ALA A 89 -3.27 -6.19 2.97
C ALA A 89 -2.94 -5.19 1.87
N MET A 90 -3.11 -3.89 2.10
CA MET A 90 -2.80 -2.85 1.13
C MET A 90 -1.67 -1.97 1.64
N LEU A 91 -0.74 -1.65 0.75
CA LEU A 91 0.46 -0.89 1.01
C LEU A 91 0.64 0.17 -0.07
N GLU A 92 0.89 1.41 0.34
CA GLU A 92 1.15 2.52 -0.58
C GLU A 92 2.65 2.62 -0.90
N MET A 93 3.00 2.49 -2.17
CA MET A 93 4.35 2.74 -2.69
C MET A 93 4.32 3.91 -3.66
N ALA A 94 5.37 4.72 -3.63
CA ALA A 94 5.56 5.87 -4.50
C ALA A 94 6.79 5.68 -5.38
N HIS A 95 6.77 6.32 -6.55
CA HIS A 95 7.90 6.40 -7.46
C HIS A 95 8.07 7.86 -7.92
N ALA A 96 9.30 8.30 -8.16
CA ALA A 96 9.58 9.69 -8.58
C ALA A 96 9.17 9.98 -10.04
N GLU A 97 8.96 8.93 -10.83
CA GLU A 97 8.48 8.97 -12.21
C GLU A 97 7.04 8.42 -12.31
N PRO A 98 6.24 8.86 -13.30
CA PRO A 98 6.55 9.84 -14.34
C PRO A 98 6.63 11.26 -13.78
N TYR A 99 7.33 12.14 -14.48
CA TYR A 99 7.57 13.51 -14.03
C TYR A 99 6.25 14.27 -13.80
N PHE A 100 6.09 14.81 -12.60
CA PHE A 100 4.94 15.63 -12.23
C PHE A 100 5.39 16.94 -11.58
N GLU A 101 4.96 18.04 -12.18
CA GLU A 101 5.16 19.39 -11.67
C GLU A 101 3.92 19.91 -10.97
N LYS A 102 4.09 20.46 -9.77
CA LYS A 102 3.03 21.17 -9.06
C LYS A 102 3.47 22.61 -8.79
N GLY A 103 2.53 23.55 -8.85
CA GLY A 103 2.78 24.92 -8.41
C GLY A 103 3.14 24.95 -6.93
N MET A 104 4.19 25.70 -6.59
CA MET A 104 4.83 25.74 -5.26
C MET A 104 3.86 25.98 -4.09
N PHE A 105 2.79 26.75 -4.28
CA PHE A 105 1.78 27.04 -3.25
C PHE A 105 0.38 26.72 -3.74
N PHE A 106 -0.19 25.59 -3.31
CA PHE A 106 -1.57 25.19 -3.64
C PHE A 106 -1.93 25.27 -5.14
N GLY A 107 -0.94 25.04 -6.02
CA GLY A 107 -1.13 25.11 -7.48
C GLY A 107 -0.78 26.46 -8.12
N PHE A 108 -0.42 27.47 -7.33
CA PHE A 108 0.06 28.78 -7.79
C PHE A 108 1.59 28.89 -7.65
N GLY A 109 2.23 29.64 -8.56
CA GLY A 109 3.67 29.91 -8.56
C GLY A 109 4.50 29.02 -9.49
N LYS A 110 5.83 29.12 -9.40
CA LYS A 110 6.78 28.35 -10.22
C LYS A 110 6.46 26.85 -10.08
N LYS A 111 6.39 26.16 -11.21
CA LYS A 111 6.24 24.72 -11.25
C LYS A 111 7.50 24.09 -10.65
N VAL A 112 7.33 23.32 -9.58
CA VAL A 112 8.42 22.61 -8.91
C VAL A 112 8.18 21.12 -9.08
N ARG A 113 9.25 20.38 -9.36
CA ARG A 113 9.24 18.92 -9.42
C ARG A 113 8.73 18.37 -8.10
N THR A 114 7.68 17.58 -8.15
CA THR A 114 7.23 16.83 -6.97
C THR A 114 8.10 15.58 -6.79
N PRO A 115 8.42 15.20 -5.54
CA PRO A 115 9.20 13.99 -5.27
C PRO A 115 8.43 12.70 -5.56
N VAL A 116 7.12 12.79 -5.83
CA VAL A 116 6.22 11.67 -6.09
C VAL A 116 5.54 11.89 -7.44
N GLY A 117 5.98 11.13 -8.44
CA GLY A 117 5.41 11.10 -9.79
C GLY A 117 4.30 10.05 -9.96
N SER A 118 4.46 8.90 -9.29
CA SER A 118 3.45 7.85 -9.18
C SER A 118 3.19 7.52 -7.72
N LEU A 119 1.93 7.25 -7.38
CA LEU A 119 1.53 6.63 -6.11
C LEU A 119 0.63 5.44 -6.43
N LEU A 120 0.98 4.27 -5.90
CA LEU A 120 0.31 3.01 -6.18
C LEU A 120 0.00 2.25 -4.89
N SER A 121 -1.26 1.87 -4.75
CA SER A 121 -1.71 0.97 -3.69
C SER A 121 -1.52 -0.47 -4.16
N LEU A 122 -0.56 -1.17 -3.58
CA LEU A 122 -0.33 -2.59 -3.81
C LEU A 122 -1.18 -3.41 -2.84
N GLN A 123 -1.84 -4.43 -3.35
CA GLN A 123 -2.61 -5.36 -2.53
C GLN A 123 -1.91 -6.71 -2.44
N PHE A 124 -1.90 -7.33 -1.27
CA PHE A 124 -1.26 -8.62 -0.99
C PHE A 124 -2.27 -9.55 -0.32
N SER A 125 -2.34 -10.80 -0.74
CA SER A 125 -3.18 -11.80 -0.07
C SER A 125 -2.66 -12.08 1.35
N CYS A 126 -3.56 -12.08 2.33
CA CYS A 126 -3.22 -12.14 3.74
C CYS A 126 -4.21 -13.01 4.53
N CYS A 127 -3.71 -13.93 5.35
CA CYS A 127 -4.53 -14.75 6.24
C CYS A 127 -4.93 -14.00 7.52
N ALA A 128 -5.98 -14.46 8.20
CA ALA A 128 -6.46 -13.88 9.44
C ALA A 128 -5.38 -13.81 10.55
N ARG A 129 -4.47 -14.80 10.62
CA ARG A 129 -3.38 -14.83 11.61
C ARG A 129 -2.39 -13.70 11.39
N CYS A 130 -1.87 -13.56 10.16
CA CYS A 130 -0.90 -12.51 9.83
C CYS A 130 -1.53 -11.12 9.95
N ARG A 131 -2.78 -10.95 9.51
CA ARG A 131 -3.57 -9.72 9.71
C ARG A 131 -3.67 -9.35 11.19
N LYS A 132 -4.02 -10.30 12.07
CA LYS A 132 -4.12 -10.04 13.52
C LYS A 132 -2.78 -9.63 14.11
N VAL A 133 -1.70 -10.30 13.70
CA VAL A 133 -0.35 -9.98 14.18
C VAL A 133 0.06 -8.57 13.76
N MET A 134 -0.08 -8.21 12.49
CA MET A 134 0.26 -6.88 11.98
C MET A 134 -0.57 -5.78 12.66
N ARG A 135 -1.90 -5.96 12.80
CA ARG A 135 -2.75 -4.99 13.52
C ARG A 135 -2.33 -4.80 14.97
N MET A 136 -1.90 -5.87 15.65
CA MET A 136 -1.45 -5.77 17.04
C MET A 136 -0.19 -4.92 17.18
N VAL A 137 0.71 -4.90 16.19
CA VAL A 137 1.92 -4.06 16.23
C VAL A 137 1.55 -2.57 16.37
N ASP A 138 0.54 -2.11 15.62
CA ASP A 138 0.08 -0.71 15.68
C ASP A 138 -0.73 -0.41 16.95
N VAL A 139 -1.43 -1.41 17.50
CA VAL A 139 -2.40 -1.21 18.59
C VAL A 139 -1.79 -1.36 19.98
N ILE A 140 -0.71 -2.14 20.17
CA ILE A 140 -0.10 -2.38 21.50
C ILE A 140 0.27 -1.09 22.23
N GLN A 141 0.86 -0.13 21.51
CA GLN A 141 1.27 1.13 22.12
C GLN A 141 0.06 1.95 22.58
N ILE A 142 -0.98 2.02 21.76
CA ILE A 142 -2.23 2.72 22.10
C ILE A 142 -2.90 2.06 23.31
N LEU A 143 -2.99 0.73 23.32
CA LEU A 143 -3.56 -0.01 24.45
C LEU A 143 -2.80 0.22 25.76
N SER A 144 -1.47 0.30 25.69
CA SER A 144 -0.63 0.52 26.88
C SER A 144 -0.81 1.93 27.46
N VAL A 145 -0.92 2.94 26.60
CA VAL A 145 -1.23 4.32 27.02
C VAL A 145 -2.64 4.40 27.60
N LEU A 146 -3.63 3.81 26.93
CA LEU A 146 -5.01 3.75 27.42
C LEU A 146 -5.10 3.06 28.78
N LEU A 147 -4.37 1.96 28.97
CA LEU A 147 -4.30 1.27 30.26
C LEU A 147 -3.73 2.20 31.35
N GLY A 148 -2.66 2.94 31.04
CA GLY A 148 -2.10 3.95 31.95
C GLY A 148 -3.11 5.03 32.35
N VAL A 149 -3.87 5.55 31.38
CA VAL A 149 -4.95 6.53 31.63
C VAL A 149 -6.05 5.94 32.51
N VAL A 150 -6.49 4.71 32.22
CA VAL A 150 -7.55 4.04 33.00
C VAL A 150 -7.09 3.82 34.44
N VAL A 151 -5.88 3.29 34.65
CA VAL A 151 -5.31 3.07 35.99
C VAL A 151 -5.19 4.39 36.74
N ALA A 152 -4.68 5.44 36.10
CA ALA A 152 -4.56 6.75 36.72
C ALA A 152 -5.93 7.31 37.14
N THR A 153 -6.93 7.20 36.25
CA THR A 153 -8.28 7.69 36.52
C THR A 153 -8.92 6.96 37.69
N VAL A 154 -8.81 5.63 37.72
CA VAL A 154 -9.35 4.81 38.82
C VAL A 154 -8.70 5.18 40.15
N LEU A 155 -7.37 5.38 40.18
CA LEU A 155 -6.66 5.79 41.40
C LEU A 155 -7.07 7.19 41.87
N LEU A 156 -7.25 8.14 40.94
CA LEU A 156 -7.67 9.50 41.27
C LEU A 156 -9.13 9.59 41.75
N MET A 157 -9.99 8.63 41.38
CA MET A 157 -11.35 8.55 41.91
C MET A 157 -11.40 8.11 43.38
N ILE A 158 -10.32 7.54 43.93
CA ILE A 158 -10.25 7.14 45.34
C ILE A 158 -9.92 8.38 46.18
N PRO A 159 -10.84 8.90 47.02
CA PRO A 159 -10.64 10.16 47.74
C PRO A 159 -9.38 10.15 48.61
N GLY A 160 -9.08 9.00 49.24
CA GLY A 160 -7.90 8.83 50.07
C GLY A 160 -6.56 8.92 49.33
N PHE A 161 -6.56 8.84 48.00
CA PHE A 161 -5.37 9.00 47.16
C PHE A 161 -5.32 10.39 46.53
N SER A 162 -6.43 10.87 45.94
CA SER A 162 -6.47 12.16 45.27
C SER A 162 -6.44 13.35 46.22
N GLN A 163 -7.15 13.30 47.36
CA GLN A 163 -7.14 14.39 48.34
C GLN A 163 -5.75 14.55 48.96
N LYS A 164 -5.11 13.46 49.36
CA LYS A 164 -3.73 13.48 49.88
C LYS A 164 -2.72 14.09 48.90
N MET A 165 -2.91 13.89 47.59
CA MET A 165 -2.07 14.52 46.58
C MET A 165 -2.38 16.01 46.41
N ALA A 166 -3.66 16.37 46.39
CA ALA A 166 -4.10 17.77 46.26
C ALA A 166 -3.68 18.63 47.45
N ASP A 167 -3.65 18.04 48.66
CA ASP A 167 -3.21 18.70 49.90
C ASP A 167 -1.73 19.10 49.86
N LEU A 168 -0.88 18.34 49.16
CA LEU A 168 0.52 18.69 48.96
C LEU A 168 0.67 19.76 47.86
N PHE A 169 -0.01 19.58 46.74
CA PHE A 169 -0.03 20.54 45.65
C PHE A 169 -1.26 20.33 44.77
N VAL A 170 -2.02 21.40 44.52
CA VAL A 170 -3.33 21.34 43.83
C VAL A 170 -3.26 20.69 42.44
N LEU A 171 -2.14 20.84 41.71
CA LEU A 171 -1.97 20.24 40.38
C LEU A 171 -1.25 18.86 40.40
N LEU A 172 -0.91 18.33 41.58
CA LEU A 172 -0.23 17.03 41.69
C LEU A 172 -1.04 15.87 41.08
N PRO A 173 -2.38 15.80 41.21
CA PRO A 173 -3.20 14.81 40.50
C PRO A 173 -3.04 14.86 38.98
N VAL A 174 -2.89 16.06 38.41
CA VAL A 174 -2.68 16.24 36.96
C VAL A 174 -1.30 15.73 36.55
N PHE A 175 -0.26 16.07 37.33
CA PHE A 175 1.08 15.53 37.08
C PHE A 175 1.15 14.02 37.20
N PHE A 176 0.43 13.43 38.16
CA PHE A 176 0.33 11.98 38.29
C PHE A 176 -0.28 11.33 37.04
N LEU A 177 -1.36 11.89 36.49
CA LEU A 177 -1.95 11.42 35.24
C LEU A 177 -0.96 11.48 34.07
N LEU A 178 -0.25 12.61 33.92
CA LEU A 178 0.77 12.77 32.88
C LEU A 178 1.91 11.76 33.04
N LEU A 179 2.33 11.49 34.27
CA LEU A 179 3.35 10.49 34.58
C LEU A 179 2.88 9.08 34.20
N MET A 180 1.63 8.74 34.49
CA MET A 180 1.04 7.45 34.10
C MET A 180 0.89 7.29 32.58
N ILE A 181 0.55 8.36 31.87
CA ILE A 181 0.55 8.37 30.39
C ILE A 181 1.96 8.13 29.86
N ALA A 182 2.96 8.83 30.40
CA ALA A 182 4.36 8.65 30.02
C ALA A 182 4.84 7.23 30.31
N ALA A 183 4.55 6.69 31.50
CA ALA A 183 4.87 5.32 31.87
C ALA A 183 4.21 4.31 30.91
N GLY A 184 2.91 4.48 30.62
CA GLY A 184 2.18 3.64 29.66
C GLY A 184 2.78 3.70 28.24
N TYR A 185 3.25 4.88 27.81
CA TYR A 185 3.95 5.04 26.53
C TYR A 185 5.27 4.27 26.50
N PHE A 186 6.12 4.38 27.53
CA PHE A 186 7.39 3.66 27.60
C PHE A 186 7.17 2.15 27.67
N ILE A 187 6.28 1.68 28.54
CA ILE A 187 5.91 0.26 28.64
C ILE A 187 5.39 -0.25 27.28
N GLY A 188 4.51 0.52 26.62
CA GLY A 188 4.00 0.17 25.30
C GLY A 188 5.06 0.09 24.23
N LYS A 189 6.07 0.98 24.25
CA LYS A 189 7.22 0.93 23.33
C LYS A 189 8.04 -0.35 23.52
N PHE A 190 8.35 -0.71 24.77
CA PHE A 190 9.07 -1.95 25.06
C PHE A 190 8.25 -3.21 24.71
N ALA A 191 6.97 -3.22 25.06
CA ALA A 191 6.07 -4.33 24.73
C ALA A 191 5.90 -4.52 23.22
N SER A 192 5.80 -3.42 22.46
CA SER A 192 5.73 -3.45 21.00
C SER A 192 7.02 -4.00 20.40
N ALA A 193 8.19 -3.54 20.86
CA ALA A 193 9.49 -4.03 20.38
C ALA A 193 9.65 -5.55 20.62
N GLU A 194 9.30 -6.04 21.80
CA GLU A 194 9.35 -7.47 22.12
C GLU A 194 8.32 -8.27 21.31
N TYR A 195 7.11 -7.74 21.11
CA TYR A 195 6.08 -8.37 20.29
C TYR A 195 6.54 -8.51 18.83
N VAL A 196 7.11 -7.46 18.25
CA VAL A 196 7.71 -7.46 16.90
C VAL A 196 8.84 -8.49 16.83
N LYS A 197 9.74 -8.53 17.81
CA LYS A 197 10.85 -9.50 17.86
C LYS A 197 10.37 -10.95 17.91
N ARG A 198 9.33 -11.25 18.69
CA ARG A 198 8.78 -12.62 18.76
C ARG A 198 8.02 -13.00 17.51
N ARG A 199 7.23 -12.09 16.95
CA ARG A 199 6.33 -12.38 15.83
C ARG A 199 6.99 -12.29 14.46
N SER A 200 8.08 -11.54 14.33
CA SER A 200 8.93 -11.50 13.12
C SER A 200 9.56 -12.85 12.77
N LYS A 201 9.57 -13.82 13.69
CA LYS A 201 10.00 -15.20 13.42
C LYS A 201 8.98 -15.99 12.59
N ILE A 202 7.70 -15.63 12.67
CA ILE A 202 6.58 -16.40 12.09
C ILE A 202 5.91 -15.62 10.94
N VAL A 203 5.94 -14.28 11.03
CA VAL A 203 5.29 -13.37 10.09
C VAL A 203 6.34 -12.41 9.52
N LYS A 204 6.31 -12.19 8.21
CA LYS A 204 7.06 -11.14 7.52
C LYS A 204 6.45 -9.79 7.88
N LEU A 205 6.91 -9.21 8.99
CA LEU A 205 6.49 -7.89 9.45
C LEU A 205 7.14 -6.77 8.65
N ASP A 206 8.38 -6.99 8.22
CA ASP A 206 9.02 -6.16 7.22
C ASP A 206 8.57 -6.62 5.83
N VAL A 207 7.81 -5.75 5.17
CA VAL A 207 7.21 -6.01 3.85
C VAL A 207 8.28 -6.02 2.75
N SER A 208 9.47 -5.47 3.02
CA SER A 208 10.61 -5.54 2.10
C SER A 208 11.17 -6.95 1.94
N GLU A 209 10.86 -7.87 2.86
CA GLU A 209 11.19 -9.30 2.73
C GLU A 209 10.40 -9.98 1.60
N ILE A 210 9.30 -9.39 1.12
CA ILE A 210 8.51 -9.94 0.02
C ILE A 210 9.27 -9.73 -1.30
N PRO A 211 9.52 -10.79 -2.10
CA PRO A 211 10.35 -10.70 -3.31
C PRO A 211 9.91 -9.61 -4.31
N VAL A 212 8.60 -9.47 -4.53
CA VAL A 212 8.03 -8.45 -5.42
C VAL A 212 8.32 -7.03 -4.91
N ILE A 213 8.17 -6.79 -3.61
CA ILE A 213 8.52 -5.49 -3.00
C ILE A 213 10.01 -5.21 -3.16
N LYS A 214 10.87 -6.20 -2.92
CA LYS A 214 12.31 -6.05 -3.11
C LYS A 214 12.66 -5.65 -4.55
N LYS A 215 12.01 -6.28 -5.54
CA LYS A 215 12.13 -5.89 -6.96
C LYS A 215 11.66 -4.45 -7.18
N MET A 216 10.53 -4.05 -6.61
CA MET A 216 10.03 -2.67 -6.73
C MET A 216 11.00 -1.66 -6.12
N LEU A 217 11.52 -1.91 -4.91
CA LEU A 217 12.53 -1.05 -4.28
C LEU A 217 13.78 -0.91 -5.16
N SER A 218 14.25 -2.01 -5.76
CA SER A 218 15.40 -1.97 -6.68
C SER A 218 15.15 -1.18 -7.97
N ARG A 219 13.88 -1.00 -8.35
CA ARG A 219 13.44 -0.21 -9.50
C ARG A 219 13.14 1.25 -9.14
N GLY A 220 13.50 1.71 -7.94
CA GLY A 220 13.34 3.11 -7.52
C GLY A 220 12.03 3.43 -6.79
N TRP A 221 11.21 2.42 -6.48
CA TRP A 221 10.02 2.63 -5.65
C TRP A 221 10.40 2.80 -4.17
N PHE A 222 9.60 3.55 -3.42
CA PHE A 222 9.78 3.75 -1.98
C PHE A 222 8.44 3.73 -1.24
N PHE A 223 8.46 3.43 0.07
CA PHE A 223 7.24 3.42 0.87
C PHE A 223 6.75 4.85 1.12
N PHE A 224 5.49 5.15 0.78
CA PHE A 224 4.94 6.50 0.93
C PHE A 224 4.59 6.82 2.39
N GLN A 225 4.09 5.83 3.13
CA GLN A 225 3.73 5.97 4.55
C GLN A 225 4.52 4.98 5.39
N VAL A 226 5.28 5.53 6.35
CA VAL A 226 6.04 4.76 7.33
C VAL A 226 5.46 5.05 8.72
N SER A 227 5.22 3.99 9.48
CA SER A 227 4.76 4.07 10.87
C SER A 227 5.88 4.56 11.79
N ASN A 228 5.56 4.95 13.02
CA ASN A 228 6.52 5.40 14.04
C ASN A 228 7.61 4.37 14.35
N ASN A 229 7.36 3.10 13.99
CA ASN A 229 8.27 1.98 14.21
C ASN A 229 9.23 1.75 13.01
N GLY A 230 9.24 2.64 12.01
CA GLY A 230 10.08 2.51 10.81
C GLY A 230 9.56 1.50 9.78
N LEU A 231 8.47 0.80 10.08
CA LEU A 231 7.82 -0.16 9.18
C LEU A 231 6.78 0.54 8.29
N PRO A 232 6.62 0.12 7.03
CA PRO A 232 5.62 0.70 6.15
C PRO A 232 4.20 0.43 6.68
N ARG A 233 3.31 1.41 6.51
CA ARG A 233 1.93 1.31 7.00
C ARG A 233 1.11 0.39 6.10
N VAL A 234 0.47 -0.61 6.71
CA VAL A 234 -0.36 -1.59 6.00
C VAL A 234 -1.82 -1.43 6.44
N SER A 235 -2.72 -1.28 5.47
CA SER A 235 -4.17 -1.31 5.71
C SER A 235 -4.75 -2.67 5.29
N PHE A 236 -5.98 -2.98 5.69
CA PHE A 236 -6.57 -4.30 5.44
C PHE A 236 -7.99 -4.20 4.89
N ALA A 237 -8.28 -4.95 3.84
CA ALA A 237 -9.58 -5.06 3.21
C ALA A 237 -10.01 -6.52 3.10
N LYS A 238 -11.33 -6.79 3.13
CA LYS A 238 -11.86 -8.14 2.87
C LYS A 238 -11.95 -8.47 1.38
N ARG A 239 -12.14 -7.44 0.54
CA ARG A 239 -12.29 -7.56 -0.91
C ARG A 239 -11.07 -6.95 -1.60
N LYS A 240 -10.74 -7.45 -2.79
CA LYS A 240 -9.70 -6.87 -3.64
C LYS A 240 -10.05 -5.42 -3.98
N ALA A 241 -9.05 -4.53 -4.06
CA ALA A 241 -9.22 -3.18 -4.56
C ALA A 241 -9.32 -3.17 -6.10
N TYR A 242 -8.49 -3.94 -6.77
CA TYR A 242 -8.50 -4.19 -8.22
C TYR A 242 -8.27 -5.68 -8.51
N ASP A 243 -8.55 -6.13 -9.72
CA ASP A 243 -8.28 -7.53 -10.10
C ASP A 243 -6.81 -7.71 -10.46
N ARG A 244 -6.30 -6.85 -11.35
CA ARG A 244 -4.92 -6.82 -11.85
C ARG A 244 -4.46 -5.40 -12.13
N LEU A 245 -3.16 -5.16 -12.02
CA LEU A 245 -2.47 -3.96 -12.48
C LEU A 245 -1.94 -4.14 -13.88
N LEU A 246 -1.32 -5.29 -14.16
CA LEU A 246 -0.80 -5.65 -15.46
C LEU A 246 -1.76 -6.63 -16.12
N ARG A 247 -2.32 -6.23 -17.26
CA ARG A 247 -3.05 -7.15 -18.11
C ARG A 247 -2.09 -8.25 -18.57
N SER A 248 -2.53 -9.50 -18.49
CA SER A 248 -1.88 -10.59 -19.20
C SER A 248 -1.81 -10.17 -20.66
N ARG A 249 -0.61 -9.99 -21.22
CA ARG A 249 -0.52 -9.96 -22.69
C ARG A 249 -1.18 -11.25 -23.16
N PRO A 250 -2.13 -11.22 -24.11
CA PRO A 250 -2.58 -12.45 -24.72
C PRO A 250 -1.33 -13.20 -25.17
N ALA A 251 -1.25 -14.48 -24.83
CA ALA A 251 -0.15 -15.37 -25.20
C ALA A 251 -0.20 -15.63 -26.73
N GLU A 252 -0.04 -14.57 -27.52
CA GLU A 252 -0.10 -14.58 -28.98
C GLU A 252 0.88 -13.52 -29.51
N ARG A 253 2.17 -13.82 -29.34
CA ARG A 253 3.25 -13.64 -30.33
C ARG A 253 4.60 -14.05 -29.72
N GLU A 254 4.67 -15.27 -29.21
CA GLU A 254 5.88 -16.10 -29.38
C GLU A 254 5.62 -16.98 -30.59
N ALA A 255 5.44 -16.34 -31.75
CA ALA A 255 5.53 -17.01 -33.03
C ALA A 255 6.95 -16.72 -33.54
N GLU A 256 7.79 -17.74 -33.46
CA GLU A 256 8.91 -17.99 -34.37
C GLU A 256 9.69 -16.75 -34.82
N GLN A 257 10.69 -16.34 -34.05
CA GLN A 257 11.93 -15.94 -34.69
C GLN A 257 12.71 -17.23 -34.96
N PRO A 258 12.87 -17.68 -36.22
CA PRO A 258 13.88 -18.68 -36.49
C PRO A 258 15.22 -18.03 -36.13
N GLU A 259 16.04 -18.74 -35.34
CA GLU A 259 17.47 -18.50 -35.25
C GLU A 259 18.04 -18.55 -36.68
N GLY A 260 18.11 -17.38 -37.30
CA GLY A 260 18.93 -17.16 -38.47
C GLY A 260 20.34 -16.90 -37.96
N ASP A 261 21.15 -17.95 -37.95
CA ASP A 261 22.60 -17.86 -37.91
C ASP A 261 23.06 -16.79 -38.91
N LEU A 262 23.47 -15.62 -38.41
CA LEU A 262 24.28 -14.69 -39.19
C LEU A 262 25.74 -15.04 -38.88
N PRO A 263 26.47 -15.68 -39.81
CA PRO A 263 27.89 -15.87 -39.64
C PRO A 263 28.57 -14.50 -39.65
N LEU A 264 29.33 -14.23 -38.59
CA LEU A 264 30.29 -13.14 -38.50
C LEU A 264 31.41 -13.39 -39.52
N ASP A 265 31.19 -13.01 -40.78
CA ASP A 265 32.29 -12.87 -41.74
C ASP A 265 32.85 -11.45 -41.69
N ASN A 266 33.96 -11.34 -40.97
CA ASN A 266 35.20 -10.66 -41.37
C ASN A 266 35.07 -9.52 -42.39
N MET A 267 35.23 -8.29 -41.89
CA MET A 267 35.90 -7.24 -42.65
C MET A 267 36.94 -6.55 -41.77
N ASN A 268 38.14 -7.14 -41.80
CA ASN A 268 39.38 -6.39 -41.87
C ASN A 268 39.67 -6.14 -43.35
N ILE A 269 39.65 -4.88 -43.77
CA ILE A 269 40.51 -4.16 -44.74
C ILE A 269 39.90 -2.77 -44.93
#